data_AF-A0A179I618-F1
#
_entry.id   AF-A0A179I618-F1
#
_cell.length_a   1.000
_cell.length_b   1.000
_cell.length_c   1.000
_cell.angle_alpha   90.00
_cell.angle_beta   90.00
_cell.angle_gamma   90.00
#
_symmetry.space_group_name_H-M   'P 1'
#
loop_
_entity.id
_entity.type
_entity.pdbx_description
1 polymer ?
#
loop_
_entity_poly.entity_id
_entity_poly.type
_entity_poly.pdbx_seq_one_letter_code
_entity_poly.pdbx_strand_id
1 'polypeptide(L)'
;MYLFFALNEAVVLRSTSDLRVWRAVLAVLLLADAGHLYSMRELGPQIYYNVLGWNEGDWGNVPWVYAGATLRVCFLAGVGMGPKTSVKRE
;
A
#
# COMPACT_ATOMS: atom_id res chain seq x y z
N MET A 1 11.63 -4.98 -6.27
CA MET A 1 11.12 -4.58 -4.94
C MET A 1 9.80 -5.24 -4.54
N TYR A 2 8.95 -5.66 -5.48
CA TYR A 2 7.64 -6.27 -5.20
C TYR A 2 7.65 -7.60 -4.43
N LEU A 3 8.71 -8.42 -4.58
CA LEU A 3 8.85 -9.67 -3.83
C LEU A 3 8.91 -9.44 -2.31
N PHE A 4 9.72 -8.48 -1.86
CA PHE A 4 9.83 -8.15 -0.43
C PHE A 4 8.53 -7.61 0.15
N PHE A 5 7.71 -6.99 -0.69
CA PHE A 5 6.40 -6.49 -0.33
C PHE A 5 5.43 -7.64 -0.03
N ALA A 6 5.32 -8.58 -0.96
CA ALA A 6 4.51 -9.78 -0.81
C ALA A 6 4.99 -10.64 0.38
N LEU A 7 6.31 -10.70 0.61
CA LEU A 7 6.90 -11.47 1.70
C LEU A 7 6.60 -10.84 3.08
N ASN A 8 6.62 -9.50 3.19
CA ASN A 8 6.19 -8.79 4.40
C ASN A 8 4.71 -9.07 4.72
N GLU A 9 3.82 -8.93 3.74
CA GLU A 9 2.39 -9.21 3.93
C GLU A 9 2.16 -10.70 4.28
N ALA A 10 2.83 -11.64 3.62
CA ALA A 10 2.69 -13.07 3.88
C ALA A 10 3.18 -13.47 5.28
N VAL A 11 4.30 -12.90 5.74
CA VAL A 11 4.82 -13.14 7.09
C VAL A 11 3.86 -12.54 8.12
N VAL A 12 3.40 -11.31 7.92
CA VAL A 12 2.48 -10.63 8.86
C VAL A 12 1.13 -11.32 8.93
N LEU A 13 0.57 -11.78 7.79
CA LEU A 13 -0.65 -12.60 7.74
C LEU A 13 -0.51 -13.88 8.58
N ARG A 14 0.70 -14.45 8.63
CA ARG A 14 0.99 -15.70 9.36
C ARG A 14 1.39 -15.47 10.82
N SER A 15 1.92 -14.30 11.16
CA SER A 15 2.41 -13.99 12.51
C SER A 15 1.34 -13.41 13.44
N THR A 16 0.33 -12.71 12.93
CA THR A 16 -0.70 -12.11 13.80
C THR A 16 -2.00 -11.79 13.06
N SER A 17 -3.11 -11.98 13.76
CA SER A 17 -4.45 -11.55 13.33
C SER A 17 -4.87 -10.21 13.95
N ASP A 18 -3.98 -9.54 14.70
CA ASP A 18 -4.29 -8.26 15.31
C ASP A 18 -4.30 -7.12 14.27
N LEU A 19 -5.48 -6.50 14.12
CA LEU A 19 -5.72 -5.36 13.25
C LEU A 19 -4.84 -4.14 13.57
N ARG A 20 -4.40 -3.95 14.82
CA ARG A 20 -3.45 -2.87 15.17
C ARG A 20 -2.10 -3.10 14.52
N VAL A 21 -1.60 -4.34 14.52
CA VAL A 21 -0.30 -4.67 13.91
C VAL A 21 -0.39 -4.53 12.39
N TRP A 22 -1.48 -5.01 11.79
CA TRP A 22 -1.76 -4.81 10.37
C TRP A 22 -1.75 -3.33 9.97
N ARG A 23 -2.42 -2.47 10.74
CA ARG A 23 -2.41 -1.02 10.49
C ARG A 23 -1.02 -0.41 10.58
N ALA A 24 -0.21 -0.81 11.56
CA ALA A 24 1.15 -0.29 11.71
C ALA A 24 2.06 -0.70 10.54
N VAL A 25 1.99 -1.97 10.13
CA VAL A 25 2.74 -2.49 8.97
C VAL A 25 2.31 -1.80 7.69
N LEU A 26 1.01 -1.71 7.42
CA LEU A 26 0.49 -1.06 6.22
C LEU A 26 0.82 0.44 6.17
N ALA A 27 0.88 1.12 7.33
CA ALA A 27 1.30 2.53 7.39
C ALA A 27 2.77 2.71 6.99
N VAL A 28 3.67 1.85 7.48
CA VAL A 28 5.09 1.86 7.08
C VAL A 28 5.25 1.50 5.60
N LEU A 29 4.48 0.53 5.12
CA LEU A 29 4.44 0.16 3.70
C LEU A 29 3.97 1.30 2.81
N LEU A 30 2.93 2.04 3.23
CA LEU A 30 2.47 3.24 2.52
C LEU A 30 3.57 4.31 2.45
N LEU A 31 4.33 4.48 3.54
CA LEU A 31 5.49 5.36 3.59
C LEU A 31 6.59 4.91 2.62
N ALA A 32 6.81 3.61 2.49
CA ALA A 32 7.74 3.04 1.52
C ALA A 32 7.25 3.23 0.07
N ASP A 33 5.95 3.07 -0.20
CA ASP A 33 5.36 3.36 -1.52
C ASP A 33 5.54 4.83 -1.89
N ALA A 34 5.30 5.74 -0.94
CA ALA A 34 5.53 7.18 -1.13
C ALA A 34 7.02 7.49 -1.35
N GLY A 35 7.91 6.81 -0.65
CA GLY A 35 9.36 6.90 -0.87
C GLY A 35 9.76 6.41 -2.26
N HIS A 36 9.18 5.31 -2.74
CA HIS A 36 9.45 4.78 -4.07
C HIS A 36 8.95 5.74 -5.17
N LEU A 37 7.74 6.27 -5.02
CA LEU A 37 7.21 7.34 -5.87
C LEU A 37 8.11 8.58 -5.81
N TYR A 38 8.60 8.97 -4.65
CA TYR A 38 9.51 10.12 -4.50
C TYR A 38 10.84 9.89 -5.20
N SER A 39 11.42 8.69 -5.16
CA SER A 39 12.62 8.37 -5.93
C SER A 39 12.39 8.46 -7.45
N MET A 40 11.16 8.26 -7.93
CA MET A 40 10.84 8.49 -9.34
C MET A 40 10.76 9.97 -9.73
N ARG A 41 10.89 10.94 -8.80
CA ARG A 41 10.97 12.38 -9.17
C ARG A 41 12.13 12.67 -10.11
N GLU A 42 13.21 11.89 -10.05
CA GLU A 42 14.37 12.05 -10.92
C GLU A 42 14.04 11.81 -12.41
N LEU A 43 12.99 11.04 -12.71
CA LEU A 43 12.46 10.85 -14.06
C LEU A 43 11.61 12.05 -14.56
N GLY A 44 11.41 13.05 -13.69
CA GLY A 44 10.65 14.26 -13.98
C GLY A 44 9.19 14.18 -13.50
N PRO A 45 8.57 15.33 -13.19
CA PRO A 45 7.24 15.34 -12.57
C PRO A 45 6.14 14.86 -13.52
N GLN A 46 6.41 14.81 -14.84
CA GLN A 46 5.51 14.23 -15.84
C GLN A 46 5.15 12.76 -15.56
N ILE A 47 6.02 12.02 -14.86
CA ILE A 47 5.76 10.62 -14.48
C ILE A 47 4.48 10.48 -13.63
N TYR A 48 4.06 11.51 -12.89
CA TYR A 48 2.91 11.42 -11.98
C TYR A 48 1.55 11.65 -12.64
N TYR A 49 1.52 12.28 -13.81
CA TYR A 49 0.26 12.73 -14.43
C TYR A 49 0.19 12.49 -15.94
N ASN A 50 1.33 12.36 -16.64
CA ASN A 50 1.35 12.09 -18.07
C ASN A 50 1.38 10.57 -18.37
N VAL A 51 0.26 9.92 -18.06
CA VAL A 51 0.01 8.50 -18.34
C VAL A 51 0.20 8.10 -19.82
N LEU A 52 0.04 9.05 -20.75
CA LEU A 52 0.18 8.81 -22.20
C LEU A 52 1.63 8.87 -22.68
N GLY A 53 2.55 9.41 -21.87
CA GLY A 53 3.98 9.47 -22.16
C GLY A 53 4.80 8.38 -21.47
N TRP A 54 4.15 7.46 -20.76
CA TRP A 54 4.81 6.40 -20.01
C TRP A 54 5.42 5.36 -20.95
N ASN A 55 6.67 4.97 -20.66
CA ASN A 55 7.31 3.88 -21.36
C ASN A 55 6.77 2.53 -20.85
N GLU A 56 7.09 1.43 -21.54
CA GLU A 56 6.60 0.09 -21.20
C GLU A 56 6.90 -0.30 -19.73
N GLY A 57 8.05 0.18 -19.20
CA GLY A 57 8.44 -0.01 -17.80
C GLY A 57 7.63 0.85 -16.81
N ASP A 58 7.29 2.10 -17.17
CA ASP A 58 6.54 3.01 -16.30
C ASP A 58 5.08 2.59 -16.16
N TRP A 59 4.51 2.01 -17.23
CA TRP A 59 3.17 1.43 -17.23
C TRP A 59 3.03 0.25 -16.26
N GLY A 60 4.11 -0.51 -16.05
CA GLY A 60 4.14 -1.56 -15.04
C GLY A 60 4.38 -1.04 -13.63
N ASN A 61 5.27 -0.05 -13.49
CA ASN A 61 5.79 0.34 -12.18
C ASN A 61 4.87 1.35 -11.46
N VAL A 62 4.38 2.37 -12.17
CA VAL A 62 3.62 3.48 -11.56
C VAL A 62 2.21 3.02 -11.15
N PRO A 63 1.37 2.41 -12.03
CA PRO A 63 0.05 1.90 -11.66
C PRO A 63 0.07 0.89 -10.51
N TRP A 64 1.08 0.02 -10.48
CA TRP A 64 1.16 -1.02 -9.46
C TRP A 64 1.37 -0.45 -8.07
N VAL A 65 2.20 0.58 -7.94
CA VAL A 65 2.40 1.31 -6.68
C VAL A 65 1.14 2.06 -6.29
N TYR A 66 0.47 2.73 -7.24
CA TYR A 66 -0.81 3.40 -6.97
C TYR A 66 -1.90 2.43 -6.53
N ALA A 67 -2.01 1.26 -7.17
CA ALA A 67 -2.96 0.23 -6.81
C ALA A 67 -2.70 -0.30 -5.39
N GLY A 68 -1.45 -0.61 -5.07
CA GLY A 68 -1.05 -1.05 -3.73
C GLY A 68 -1.29 0.01 -2.65
N ALA A 69 -0.90 1.26 -2.91
CA ALA A 69 -1.11 2.37 -2.00
C ALA A 69 -2.62 2.61 -1.74
N THR A 70 -3.45 2.55 -2.79
CA THR A 70 -4.91 2.69 -2.66
C THR A 70 -5.49 1.60 -1.77
N LEU A 71 -5.07 0.34 -1.96
CA LEU A 71 -5.56 -0.79 -1.16
C LEU A 71 -5.16 -0.63 0.33
N ARG A 72 -3.94 -0.14 0.60
CA ARG A 72 -3.46 0.18 1.96
C ARG A 72 -4.24 1.32 2.59
N VAL A 73 -4.54 2.37 1.83
CA VAL A 73 -5.38 3.49 2.29
C VAL A 73 -6.79 3.00 2.61
N CYS A 74 -7.40 2.19 1.75
CA CYS A 74 -8.71 1.58 2.00
C CYS A 74 -8.71 0.75 3.29
N PHE A 75 -7.68 -0.07 3.51
CA PHE A 75 -7.56 -0.88 4.72
C PHE A 75 -7.33 -0.03 5.97
N LEU A 76 -6.47 0.99 5.91
CA LEU A 76 -6.25 1.94 7.01
C LEU A 76 -7.53 2.70 7.36
N ALA A 77 -8.29 3.15 6.35
CA ALA A 77 -9.59 3.79 6.47
C ALA A 77 -10.69 2.84 6.99
N GLY A 78 -10.42 1.53 7.06
CA GLY A 78 -11.38 0.53 7.52
C GLY A 78 -12.48 0.19 6.52
N VAL A 79 -12.26 0.50 5.24
CA VAL A 79 -13.13 0.05 4.16
C VAL A 79 -13.09 -1.48 4.11
N GLY A 80 -14.26 -2.11 4.26
CA GLY A 80 -14.38 -3.58 4.25
C GLY A 80 -14.17 -4.28 5.60
N MET A 81 -13.83 -3.55 6.67
CA MET A 81 -13.86 -4.12 8.03
C MET A 81 -15.30 -4.09 8.53
N GLY A 82 -15.87 -5.26 8.79
CA GLY A 82 -17.24 -5.41 9.31
C GLY A 82 -17.48 -4.60 10.60
N PRO A 83 -18.75 -4.37 10.97
CA PRO A 83 -19.09 -3.52 12.12
C PRO A 83 -18.35 -3.99 13.36
N LYS A 84 -17.74 -3.04 14.09
CA LYS A 84 -17.12 -3.31 15.39
C LYS A 84 -18.23 -3.80 16.32
N THR A 85 -18.38 -5.10 16.48
CA THR A 85 -19.24 -5.65 17.53
C THR A 85 -18.68 -5.14 18.86
N SER A 86 -19.32 -4.12 19.42
CA SER A 86 -19.05 -3.68 20.77
C SER A 86 -19.36 -4.85 21.67
N VAL A 87 -18.33 -5.48 22.24
CA VAL A 87 -18.52 -6.46 23.30
C VAL A 87 -19.25 -5.75 24.42
N LYS A 88 -20.55 -6.07 24.56
CA LYS A 88 -21.39 -5.58 25.64
C LYS A 88 -20.79 -6.18 26.92
N ARG A 89 -20.15 -5.34 27.73
CA ARG A 89 -19.79 -5.71 29.10
C ARG A 89 -21.08 -5.76 29.91
N GLU A 90 -21.40 -6.95 30.41
CA GLU A 90 -22.44 -7.20 31.42
C GLU A 90 -22.03 -6.64 32.78
#